data_AF-A0A6V7L5L6-F1
#
_entry.id   AF-A0A6V7L5L6-F1
#
_cell.length_a   1.000
_cell.length_b   1.000
_cell.length_c   1.000
_cell.angle_alpha   90.00
_cell.angle_beta   90.00
_cell.angle_gamma   90.00
#
_symmetry.space_group_name_H-M   'P 1'
#
loop_
_entity.id
_entity.type
_entity.pdbx_description
1 polymer ?
#
loop_
_entity_poly.entity_id
_entity_poly.type
_entity_poly.pdbx_seq_one_letter_code
_entity_poly.pdbx_strand_id
1 'polypeptide(L)'
;KTNSDGIAFLHAYRAWMNFRAQRGTQGRMSESTWVRKSFIQLRVIREIEATVGEITERLENLGIRETRSPERIIWTPDELQFVLKVVIAGAFYPQYYMAIPRADERQSVKELGGLDPAKTVYLTGWPVKQPGMLYAKRIQGLFKDVLTSDSSRVAVKFDYSNRIYVQ
;
A
#
# COMPACT_ATOMS: atom_id res chain seq x y z
N LYS A 1 -9.12 6.52 13.07
CA LYS A 1 -7.91 5.85 12.52
C LYS A 1 -7.78 6.24 11.06
N THR A 2 -6.62 6.75 10.63
CA THR A 2 -6.31 7.09 9.24
C THR A 2 -5.74 5.86 8.55
N ASN A 3 -6.50 5.21 7.68
CA ASN A 3 -6.00 4.14 6.82
C ASN A 3 -5.17 4.74 5.67
N SER A 4 -4.03 5.38 5.99
CA SER A 4 -3.18 6.09 5.04
C SER A 4 -1.72 6.07 5.48
N ASP A 5 -0.88 5.37 4.73
CA ASP A 5 0.56 5.28 5.00
C ASP A 5 1.26 6.64 4.86
N GLY A 6 0.86 7.45 3.88
CA GLY A 6 1.40 8.81 3.72
C GLY A 6 1.16 9.70 4.95
N ILE A 7 -0.02 9.63 5.55
CA ILE A 7 -0.31 10.35 6.80
C ILE A 7 0.46 9.74 7.98
N ALA A 8 0.64 8.42 8.01
CA ALA A 8 1.45 7.76 9.02
C ALA A 8 2.92 8.23 8.98
N PHE A 9 3.52 8.33 7.79
CA PHE A 9 4.87 8.87 7.59
C PHE A 9 4.97 10.33 8.03
N LEU A 10 3.96 11.16 7.69
CA LEU A 10 3.90 12.54 8.15
C LEU A 10 3.88 12.64 9.69
N HIS A 11 3.11 11.79 10.36
CA HIS A 11 3.07 11.76 11.82
C HIS A 11 4.41 11.33 12.43
N ALA A 12 5.08 10.33 11.85
CA ALA A 12 6.40 9.90 12.29
C ALA A 12 7.43 11.04 12.17
N TYR A 13 7.43 11.75 11.03
CA TYR A 13 8.30 12.90 10.80
C TYR A 13 8.02 14.05 11.78
N ARG A 14 6.74 14.41 11.99
CA ARG A 14 6.35 15.43 12.98
C ARG A 14 6.76 15.07 14.40
N ALA A 15 6.62 13.80 14.80
CA ALA A 15 7.04 13.33 16.11
C ALA A 15 8.56 13.49 16.32
N TRP A 16 9.34 13.20 15.28
CA TRP A 16 10.80 13.41 15.31
C TRP A 16 11.18 14.89 15.35
N MET A 17 10.52 15.76 14.59
CA MET A 17 10.74 17.21 14.65
C MET A 17 10.43 17.77 16.05
N ASN A 18 9.32 17.35 16.66
CA ASN A 18 8.96 17.73 18.03
C ASN A 18 10.00 17.26 19.04
N PHE A 19 10.48 16.02 18.91
CA PHE A 19 11.59 15.50 19.72
C PHE A 19 12.85 16.37 19.57
N ARG A 20 13.21 16.76 18.34
CA ARG A 20 14.37 17.62 18.09
C ARG A 20 14.22 19.02 18.69
N ALA A 21 13.03 19.63 18.60
CA ALA A 21 12.75 20.94 19.19
C ALA A 21 12.86 20.91 20.74
N GLN A 22 12.37 19.83 21.37
CA GLN A 22 12.44 19.64 22.82
C GLN A 22 13.85 19.26 23.32
N ARG A 23 14.73 18.79 22.43
CA ARG A 23 16.12 18.43 22.78
C ARG A 23 16.93 19.63 23.28
N GLY A 24 16.56 20.85 22.86
CA GLY A 24 17.20 22.09 23.30
C GLY A 24 16.90 22.49 24.75
N THR A 25 15.88 21.90 25.39
CA THR A 25 15.40 22.35 26.71
C THR A 25 15.57 21.35 27.86
N GLN A 26 15.74 20.05 27.62
CA GLN A 26 15.65 19.00 28.66
C GLN A 26 16.65 17.83 28.47
N GLY A 27 17.74 18.03 27.73
CA GLY A 27 18.58 16.98 27.13
C GLY A 27 19.05 15.84 28.06
N ARG A 28 18.35 14.69 28.01
CA ARG A 28 18.85 13.39 28.55
C ARG A 28 18.85 12.24 27.54
N MET A 29 18.06 12.31 26.46
CA MET A 29 17.94 11.23 25.46
C MET A 29 18.65 11.58 24.14
N SER A 30 19.50 10.67 23.66
CA SER A 30 20.15 10.82 22.35
C SER A 30 19.17 10.60 21.21
N GLU A 31 19.39 11.29 20.08
CA GLU A 31 18.61 11.07 18.85
C GLU A 31 18.67 9.60 18.40
N SER A 32 19.84 8.96 18.51
CA SER A 32 20.01 7.53 18.22
C SER A 32 19.16 6.64 19.14
N THR A 33 18.93 7.04 20.39
CA THR A 33 18.08 6.29 21.32
C THR A 33 16.61 6.42 20.95
N TRP A 34 16.18 7.63 20.54
CA TRP A 34 14.80 7.89 20.14
C TRP A 34 14.42 7.09 18.90
N VAL A 35 15.23 7.17 17.83
CA VAL A 35 14.95 6.46 16.57
C VAL A 35 14.91 4.94 16.76
N ARG A 36 15.78 4.38 17.61
CA ARG A 36 15.74 2.95 17.98
C ARG A 36 14.45 2.57 18.69
N LYS A 37 13.95 3.40 19.62
CA LYS A 37 12.69 3.16 20.33
C LYS A 37 11.46 3.31 19.43
N SER A 38 11.53 4.20 18.45
CA SER A 38 10.45 4.47 17.52
C SER A 38 10.49 3.59 16.27
N PHE A 39 11.44 2.66 16.17
CA PHE A 39 11.65 1.78 15.01
C PHE A 39 11.84 2.54 13.69
N ILE A 40 12.48 3.71 13.75
CA ILE A 40 12.77 4.56 12.58
C ILE A 40 14.26 4.46 12.24
N GLN A 41 14.59 4.46 10.96
CA GLN A 41 15.98 4.51 10.49
C GLN A 41 16.50 5.95 10.54
N LEU A 42 17.58 6.18 11.31
CA LEU A 42 18.16 7.51 11.50
C LEU A 42 18.59 8.18 10.19
N ARG A 43 19.17 7.39 9.28
CA ARG A 43 19.63 7.89 7.98
C ARG A 43 18.45 8.42 7.15
N VAL A 44 17.40 7.60 7.04
CA VAL A 44 16.20 7.92 6.24
C VAL A 44 15.53 9.19 6.75
N ILE A 45 15.36 9.36 8.06
CA ILE A 45 14.66 10.55 8.57
C ILE A 45 15.44 11.86 8.35
N ARG A 46 16.77 11.78 8.31
CA ARG A 46 17.64 12.93 7.95
C ARG A 46 17.61 13.21 6.45
N GLU A 47 17.57 12.19 5.61
CA GLU A 47 17.36 12.35 4.17
C GLU A 47 16.00 13.02 3.88
N ILE A 48 14.95 12.63 4.62
CA ILE A 48 13.64 13.29 4.56
C ILE A 48 13.74 14.76 4.98
N GLU A 49 14.41 15.09 6.09
CA GLU A 49 14.62 16.48 6.51
C GLU A 49 15.30 17.32 5.41
N ALA A 50 16.37 16.81 4.81
CA ALA A 50 17.06 17.48 3.71
C ALA A 50 16.14 17.69 2.49
N THR A 51 15.37 16.67 2.13
CA THR A 51 14.41 16.72 1.01
C THR A 51 13.30 17.75 1.27
N VAL A 52 12.77 17.81 2.49
CA VAL A 52 11.77 18.81 2.89
C VAL A 52 12.36 20.22 2.76
N GLY A 53 13.61 20.43 3.18
CA GLY A 53 14.31 21.70 3.02
C GLY A 53 14.44 22.12 1.55
N GLU A 54 14.93 21.22 0.69
CA GLU A 54 15.08 21.48 -0.75
C GLU A 54 13.75 21.83 -1.42
N ILE A 55 12.69 21.06 -1.15
CA ILE A 55 11.36 21.33 -1.71
C ILE A 55 10.83 22.68 -1.23
N THR A 56 11.05 23.00 0.05
CA THR A 56 10.60 24.27 0.63
C THR A 56 11.29 25.45 -0.06
N GLU A 57 12.61 25.40 -0.24
CA GLU A 57 13.37 26.44 -0.95
C GLU A 57 12.88 26.62 -2.39
N ARG A 58 12.63 25.53 -3.11
CA ARG A 58 12.11 25.57 -4.48
C ARG A 58 10.71 26.19 -4.55
N LEU A 59 9.84 25.88 -3.59
CA LEU A 59 8.51 26.50 -3.49
C LEU A 59 8.60 27.99 -3.17
N GLU A 60 9.50 28.39 -2.27
CA GLU A 60 9.71 29.79 -1.92
C GLU A 60 10.21 30.62 -3.11
N ASN A 61 11.07 30.03 -3.95
CA ASN A 61 11.55 30.62 -5.21
C ASN A 61 10.44 30.78 -6.26
N LEU A 62 9.38 29.96 -6.19
CA LEU A 62 8.17 30.09 -7.00
C LEU A 62 7.13 31.04 -6.38
N GLY A 63 7.47 31.70 -5.27
CA GLY A 63 6.56 32.59 -4.54
C GLY A 63 5.54 31.88 -3.66
N ILE A 64 5.62 30.55 -3.53
CA ILE A 64 4.76 29.76 -2.65
C ILE A 64 5.41 29.75 -1.27
N ARG A 65 4.81 30.49 -0.33
CA ARG A 65 5.33 30.65 1.04
C ARG A 65 4.29 30.27 2.05
N GLU A 66 4.73 29.76 3.19
CA GLU A 66 3.82 29.49 4.31
C GLU A 66 3.26 30.81 4.86
N THR A 67 1.94 30.86 5.09
CA THR A 67 1.29 32.03 5.67
C THR A 67 1.71 32.21 7.13
N ARG A 68 2.60 33.18 7.40
CA ARG A 68 3.11 33.53 8.73
C ARG A 68 2.30 34.64 9.44
N SER A 69 1.15 35.02 8.89
CA SER A 69 0.29 36.12 9.37
C SER A 69 -0.67 35.66 10.49
N PRO A 70 -1.15 36.55 11.38
CA PRO A 70 -2.28 36.27 12.29
C PRO A 70 -3.56 35.79 11.59
N GLU A 71 -3.68 35.97 10.27
CA GLU A 71 -4.75 35.40 9.43
C GLU A 71 -4.51 33.93 9.02
N ARG A 72 -3.55 33.24 9.66
CA ARG A 72 -3.28 31.83 9.37
C ARG A 72 -4.56 31.01 9.56
N ILE A 73 -4.92 30.24 8.53
CA ILE A 73 -6.02 29.28 8.62
C ILE A 73 -5.64 28.23 9.66
N ILE A 74 -6.36 28.21 10.78
CA ILE A 74 -6.24 27.19 11.81
C ILE A 74 -7.16 26.05 11.40
N TRP A 75 -6.59 25.04 10.75
CA TRP A 75 -7.32 23.83 10.39
C TRP A 75 -7.66 23.03 11.63
N THR A 76 -8.92 22.60 11.74
CA THR A 76 -9.28 21.52 12.64
C THR A 76 -8.57 20.22 12.21
N PRO A 77 -8.38 19.24 13.13
CA PRO A 77 -7.75 17.97 12.78
C PRO A 77 -8.43 17.25 11.62
N ASP A 78 -9.76 17.32 11.55
CA ASP A 78 -10.56 16.67 10.51
C ASP A 78 -10.40 17.37 9.15
N GLU A 79 -10.42 18.71 9.13
CA GLU A 79 -10.17 19.48 7.90
C GLU A 79 -8.76 19.25 7.36
N LEU A 80 -7.75 19.29 8.24
CA LEU A 80 -6.37 19.04 7.84
C LEU A 80 -6.24 17.63 7.25
N GLN A 81 -6.86 16.64 7.88
CA GLN A 81 -6.83 15.26 7.39
C GLN A 81 -7.54 15.11 6.05
N PHE A 82 -8.65 15.81 5.84
CA PHE A 82 -9.36 15.84 4.56
C PHE A 82 -8.50 16.46 3.46
N VAL A 83 -7.95 17.66 3.69
CA VAL A 83 -7.09 18.37 2.73
C VAL A 83 -5.86 17.54 2.37
N LEU A 84 -5.20 16.92 3.35
CA LEU A 84 -4.05 16.04 3.10
C LEU A 84 -4.43 14.86 2.19
N LYS A 85 -5.59 14.24 2.38
CA LYS A 85 -6.05 13.15 1.50
C LYS A 85 -6.29 13.63 0.07
N VAL A 86 -6.86 14.83 -0.10
CA VAL A 86 -7.08 15.41 -1.43
C VAL A 86 -5.74 15.68 -2.13
N VAL A 87 -4.77 16.28 -1.42
CA VAL A 87 -3.42 16.54 -1.96
C VAL A 87 -2.72 15.24 -2.35
N ILE A 88 -2.78 14.22 -1.49
CA ILE A 88 -2.21 12.89 -1.76
C ILE A 88 -2.88 12.26 -2.99
N ALA A 89 -4.21 12.29 -3.09
CA ALA A 89 -4.93 11.76 -4.24
C ALA A 89 -4.48 12.47 -5.54
N GLY A 90 -4.41 13.80 -5.54
CA GLY A 90 -3.94 14.58 -6.67
C GLY A 90 -2.50 14.25 -7.07
N ALA A 91 -1.61 14.06 -6.10
CA ALA A 91 -0.20 13.71 -6.35
C ALA A 91 -0.02 12.31 -6.96
N PHE A 92 -0.89 11.35 -6.61
CA PHE A 92 -0.83 9.99 -7.13
C PHE A 92 -1.67 9.77 -8.40
N TYR A 93 -2.37 10.79 -8.94
CA TYR A 93 -3.13 10.63 -10.17
C TYR A 93 -2.23 10.20 -11.35
N PRO A 94 -2.62 9.22 -12.19
CA PRO A 94 -3.87 8.44 -12.19
C PRO A 94 -3.77 7.07 -11.49
N GLN A 95 -2.75 6.84 -10.66
CA GLN A 95 -2.44 5.57 -10.00
C GLN A 95 -3.42 5.25 -8.87
N TYR A 96 -4.66 4.93 -9.23
CA TYR A 96 -5.72 4.56 -8.30
C TYR A 96 -6.03 3.08 -8.37
N TYR A 97 -6.28 2.50 -7.19
CA TYR A 97 -6.83 1.16 -7.07
C TYR A 97 -8.25 1.27 -6.56
N MET A 98 -9.20 0.67 -7.29
CA MET A 98 -10.50 0.41 -6.72
C MET A 98 -10.33 -0.74 -5.73
N ALA A 99 -10.38 -0.41 -4.44
CA ALA A 99 -10.60 -1.41 -3.42
C ALA A 99 -11.97 -2.02 -3.69
N ILE A 100 -12.00 -3.11 -4.47
CA ILE A 100 -13.14 -4.03 -4.47
C ILE A 100 -13.29 -4.38 -2.99
N PRO A 101 -14.43 -4.04 -2.34
CA PRO A 101 -14.63 -4.41 -0.96
C PRO A 101 -14.31 -5.89 -0.89
N ARG A 102 -13.34 -6.29 -0.05
CA ARG A 102 -12.90 -7.68 0.09
C ARG A 102 -14.16 -8.50 0.01
N ALA A 103 -14.35 -9.23 -1.09
CA ALA A 103 -15.46 -10.16 -1.16
C ALA A 103 -15.31 -10.96 0.11
N ASP A 104 -16.36 -10.96 0.94
CA ASP A 104 -16.38 -11.69 2.21
C ASP A 104 -15.63 -13.00 1.97
N GLU A 105 -14.67 -13.36 2.81
CA GLU A 105 -13.85 -14.55 2.57
C GLU A 105 -14.74 -15.77 2.26
N ARG A 106 -15.92 -15.80 2.90
CA ARG A 106 -17.01 -16.74 2.63
C ARG A 106 -17.54 -16.68 1.20
N GLN A 107 -17.74 -15.49 0.65
CA GLN A 107 -18.14 -15.25 -0.73
C GLN A 107 -17.03 -15.66 -1.71
N SER A 108 -15.76 -15.36 -1.40
CA SER A 108 -14.61 -15.78 -2.21
C SER A 108 -14.49 -17.32 -2.24
N VAL A 109 -14.64 -17.98 -1.09
CA VAL A 109 -14.68 -19.45 -0.99
C VAL A 109 -15.87 -20.03 -1.75
N LYS A 110 -17.05 -19.38 -1.68
CA LYS A 110 -18.25 -19.79 -2.42
C LYS A 110 -18.05 -19.69 -3.93
N GLU A 111 -17.42 -18.61 -4.41
CA GLU A 111 -17.12 -18.41 -5.83
C GLU A 111 -16.12 -19.46 -6.37
N LEU A 112 -15.22 -19.93 -5.50
CA LEU A 112 -14.24 -20.97 -5.78
C LEU A 112 -14.73 -22.40 -5.51
N GLY A 113 -16.03 -22.59 -5.23
CA GLY A 113 -16.59 -23.92 -4.99
C GLY A 113 -16.05 -24.61 -3.73
N GLY A 114 -15.68 -23.85 -2.70
CA GLY A 114 -15.11 -24.36 -1.46
C GLY A 114 -13.58 -24.49 -1.48
N LEU A 115 -12.92 -24.11 -2.57
CA LEU A 115 -11.46 -24.10 -2.66
C LEU A 115 -10.86 -22.87 -1.97
N ASP A 116 -9.62 -23.03 -1.51
CA ASP A 116 -8.88 -22.01 -0.75
C ASP A 116 -8.56 -20.79 -1.64
N PRO A 117 -9.08 -19.60 -1.32
CA PRO A 117 -8.88 -18.38 -2.11
C PRO A 117 -7.45 -17.86 -2.11
N ALA A 118 -6.60 -18.28 -1.16
CA ALA A 118 -5.21 -17.83 -1.12
C ALA A 118 -4.32 -18.55 -2.14
N LYS A 119 -4.74 -19.73 -2.63
CA LYS A 119 -3.95 -20.58 -3.54
C LYS A 119 -4.69 -21.02 -4.79
N THR A 120 -5.94 -20.60 -4.98
CA THR A 120 -6.76 -21.07 -6.10
C THR A 120 -7.12 -19.92 -7.01
N VAL A 121 -6.83 -20.08 -8.30
CA VAL A 121 -7.31 -19.19 -9.36
C VAL A 121 -8.28 -19.97 -10.24
N TYR A 122 -9.36 -19.34 -10.70
CA TYR A 122 -10.25 -19.94 -11.68
C TYR A 122 -10.18 -19.20 -13.02
N LEU A 123 -10.20 -19.97 -14.10
CA LEU A 123 -10.32 -19.48 -15.47
C LEU A 123 -11.76 -19.70 -15.93
N THR A 124 -12.28 -18.80 -16.75
CA THR A 124 -13.64 -18.89 -17.34
C THR A 124 -13.57 -19.07 -18.85
N GLY A 125 -14.68 -19.52 -19.45
CA GLY A 125 -14.79 -19.69 -20.90
C GLY A 125 -14.34 -21.06 -21.42
N TRP A 126 -14.19 -22.06 -20.55
CA TRP A 126 -13.86 -23.41 -20.97
C TRP A 126 -15.00 -24.05 -21.79
N PRO A 127 -14.72 -24.63 -22.97
CA PRO A 127 -15.72 -25.35 -23.74
C PRO A 127 -16.09 -26.68 -23.07
N VAL A 128 -17.28 -26.73 -22.45
CA VAL A 128 -17.79 -27.88 -21.65
C VAL A 128 -17.81 -29.21 -22.43
N LYS A 129 -17.92 -29.16 -23.75
CA LYS A 129 -17.95 -30.35 -24.63
C LYS A 129 -16.55 -30.96 -24.85
N GLN A 130 -15.48 -30.30 -24.44
CA GLN A 130 -14.11 -30.75 -24.63
C GLN A 130 -13.61 -31.56 -23.43
N PRO A 131 -12.80 -32.61 -23.64
CA PRO A 131 -12.22 -33.41 -22.56
C PRO A 131 -11.13 -32.62 -21.81
N GLY A 132 -11.51 -31.94 -20.72
CA GLY A 132 -10.62 -31.07 -19.93
C GLY A 132 -9.28 -31.69 -19.52
N MET A 133 -9.31 -32.94 -19.05
CA MET A 133 -8.12 -33.62 -18.52
C MET A 133 -6.98 -33.77 -19.55
N LEU A 134 -7.28 -33.80 -20.85
CA LEU A 134 -6.24 -33.85 -21.90
C LEU A 134 -5.42 -32.56 -21.96
N TYR A 135 -6.00 -31.44 -21.53
CA TYR A 135 -5.38 -30.11 -21.58
C TYR A 135 -4.73 -29.73 -20.24
N ALA A 136 -4.91 -30.52 -19.18
CA ALA A 136 -4.41 -30.21 -17.84
C ALA A 136 -2.90 -29.88 -17.84
N LYS A 137 -2.07 -30.70 -18.49
CA LYS A 137 -0.62 -30.47 -18.59
C LYS A 137 -0.27 -29.17 -19.33
N ARG A 138 -1.04 -28.83 -20.36
CA ARG A 138 -0.82 -27.60 -21.13
C ARG A 138 -1.16 -26.38 -20.28
N ILE A 139 -2.26 -26.45 -19.53
CA ILE A 139 -2.68 -25.39 -18.61
C ILE A 139 -1.66 -25.21 -17.49
N GLN A 140 -1.15 -26.29 -16.88
CA GLN A 140 -0.05 -26.22 -15.91
C GLN A 140 1.17 -25.49 -16.48
N GLY A 141 1.53 -25.77 -17.73
CA GLY A 141 2.64 -25.13 -18.42
C GLY A 141 2.49 -23.61 -18.59
N LEU A 142 1.27 -23.08 -18.66
CA LEU A 142 1.04 -21.62 -18.79
C LEU A 142 1.44 -20.86 -17.52
N PHE A 143 1.45 -21.52 -16.36
CA PHE A 143 1.80 -20.89 -15.08
C PHE A 143 3.27 -21.06 -14.72
N LYS A 144 4.08 -21.72 -15.57
CA LYS A 144 5.49 -21.99 -15.29
C LYS A 144 6.32 -20.73 -15.04
N ASP A 145 6.04 -19.66 -15.77
CA ASP A 145 6.81 -18.41 -15.68
C ASP A 145 6.40 -17.54 -14.49
N VAL A 146 5.22 -17.81 -13.92
CA VAL A 146 4.64 -17.03 -12.81
C VAL A 146 4.87 -17.70 -11.46
N LEU A 147 5.03 -19.03 -11.45
CA LEU A 147 5.23 -19.80 -10.24
C LEU A 147 6.70 -19.94 -9.87
N THR A 148 7.03 -19.68 -8.60
CA THR A 148 8.34 -19.97 -8.02
C THR A 148 8.58 -21.46 -7.76
N SER A 149 7.52 -22.28 -7.84
CA SER A 149 7.56 -23.73 -7.62
C SER A 149 7.38 -24.51 -8.93
N ASP A 150 7.81 -25.78 -8.93
CA ASP A 150 7.63 -26.68 -10.07
C ASP A 150 6.14 -26.78 -10.49
N SER A 151 5.87 -26.55 -11.78
CA SER A 151 4.52 -26.59 -12.36
C SER A 151 3.86 -27.96 -12.24
N SER A 152 4.63 -29.03 -11.97
CA SER A 152 4.10 -30.37 -11.68
C SER A 152 3.27 -30.43 -10.39
N ARG A 153 3.45 -29.48 -9.47
CA ARG A 153 2.73 -29.40 -8.19
C ARG A 153 1.38 -28.70 -8.29
N VAL A 154 1.07 -28.15 -9.46
CA VAL A 154 -0.17 -27.41 -9.74
C VAL A 154 -1.28 -28.38 -10.10
N ALA A 155 -2.34 -28.44 -9.32
CA ALA A 155 -3.53 -29.21 -9.61
C ALA A 155 -4.48 -28.43 -10.52
N VAL A 156 -4.87 -29.02 -11.65
CA VAL A 156 -5.90 -28.50 -12.54
C VAL A 156 -7.17 -29.33 -12.39
N LYS A 157 -8.27 -28.69 -11.99
CA LYS A 157 -9.57 -29.34 -11.78
C LYS A 157 -10.62 -28.78 -12.72
N PHE A 158 -11.46 -29.68 -13.22
CA PHE A 158 -12.62 -29.37 -14.04
C PHE A 158 -13.87 -29.81 -13.29
N ASP A 159 -14.87 -28.96 -13.19
CA ASP A 159 -16.13 -29.21 -12.49
C ASP A 159 -17.32 -29.40 -13.46
N TYR A 160 -17.02 -29.75 -14.72
CA TYR A 160 -18.00 -29.83 -15.82
C TYR A 160 -18.74 -28.52 -16.11
N SER A 161 -18.28 -27.39 -15.57
CA SER A 161 -18.74 -26.07 -15.94
C SER A 161 -17.83 -25.43 -17.00
N ASN A 162 -18.08 -24.16 -17.30
CA ASN A 162 -17.16 -23.34 -18.11
C ASN A 162 -15.94 -22.84 -17.33
N ARG A 163 -15.72 -23.35 -16.11
CA ARG A 163 -14.63 -22.98 -15.21
C ARG A 163 -13.56 -24.06 -15.12
N ILE A 164 -12.33 -23.60 -14.93
CA ILE A 164 -11.18 -24.45 -14.63
C ILE A 164 -10.53 -23.88 -13.39
N TYR A 165 -10.27 -24.71 -12.39
CA TYR A 165 -9.59 -24.29 -11.17
C TYR A 165 -8.15 -24.76 -11.20
N VAL A 166 -7.23 -23.86 -10.88
CA VAL A 166 -5.79 -24.07 -10.84
C VAL A 166 -5.33 -23.77 -9.42
N GLN A 167 -4.69 -24.74 -8.76
CA GLN A 167 -4.25 -24.67 -7.36
C GLN A 167 -2.83 -25.18 -7.18
#